data_AF-A0A1H8M2F4-F1
#
_entry.id   AF-A0A1H8M2F4-F1
#
_cell.length_a   1.000
_cell.length_b   1.000
_cell.length_c   1.000
_cell.angle_alpha   90.00
_cell.angle_beta   90.00
_cell.angle_gamma   90.00
#
_symmetry.space_group_name_H-M   'P 1'
#
loop_
_entity.id
_entity.type
_entity.pdbx_description
1 polymer ?
#
loop_
_entity_poly.entity_id
_entity_poly.type
_entity_poly.pdbx_seq_one_letter_code
_entity_poly.pdbx_strand_id
1 'polypeptide(L)'
;MIYNEEYLNNLIKDRTEENIHLDYKAADALERSDKKTQQISKDISAFANSDGGIIIYGLQEDEVNKHVAAKITPINRKEISKEWLEHVIQGSIQPRINDVKIYPIEVNGNIDDVVYVVDISKSDTAHQAIDRKYYKRFNFNSEPMYDYEIRDILNRAKHPKIELEFEISREPQDEYPKYYLNVYAKNVGVVLAKYIHCILNVPTDSLLDDDDLFRKTWKVSVENTFQDLTARTLTGMEYGPKRYQPLLPKMRLKLSHSEVVFNKHFKKYKIAWTVNADNAEPISGETRLKGLPVYDNI
;
A
#
# COMPACT_ATOMS: atom_id res chain seq x y z
N MET A 1 -7.46 -1.98 13.69
CA MET A 1 -7.96 -2.58 14.94
C MET A 1 -7.17 -2.00 16.10
N ILE A 2 -7.76 -1.97 17.30
CA ILE A 2 -7.05 -1.60 18.52
C ILE A 2 -6.77 -2.90 19.26
N TYR A 3 -5.49 -3.25 19.41
CA TYR A 3 -5.06 -4.37 20.23
C TYR A 3 -4.83 -3.85 21.65
N ASN A 4 -5.45 -4.48 22.65
CA ASN A 4 -5.32 -4.14 24.07
C ASN A 4 -5.51 -5.41 24.94
N GLU A 5 -5.33 -5.29 26.25
CA GLU A 5 -5.47 -6.43 27.17
C GLU A 5 -6.89 -7.03 27.15
N GLU A 6 -7.92 -6.20 27.02
CA GLU A 6 -9.32 -6.66 26.90
C GLU A 6 -9.54 -7.55 25.67
N TYR A 7 -8.95 -7.21 24.53
CA TYR A 7 -8.97 -8.03 23.33
C TYR A 7 -8.40 -9.43 23.58
N LEU A 8 -7.26 -9.53 24.28
CA LEU A 8 -6.64 -10.82 24.63
C LEU A 8 -7.54 -11.64 25.57
N ASN A 9 -8.14 -10.99 26.56
CA ASN A 9 -9.06 -11.65 27.50
C ASN A 9 -10.33 -12.15 26.82
N ASN A 10 -10.85 -11.43 25.82
CA ASN A 10 -11.99 -11.89 25.03
C ASN A 10 -11.66 -13.14 24.22
N LEU A 11 -10.46 -13.22 23.61
CA LEU A 11 -10.04 -14.44 22.89
C LEU A 11 -10.02 -15.68 23.81
N ILE A 12 -9.55 -15.52 25.04
CA ILE A 12 -9.52 -16.61 26.04
C ILE A 12 -10.94 -16.97 26.48
N LYS A 13 -11.75 -15.96 26.82
CA LYS A 13 -13.13 -16.14 27.31
C LYS A 13 -14.00 -16.86 26.28
N ASP A 14 -13.88 -16.46 25.02
CA ASP A 14 -14.66 -17.01 23.91
C ASP A 14 -14.08 -18.33 23.40
N ARG A 15 -12.93 -18.78 23.95
CA ARG A 15 -12.21 -19.97 23.51
C ARG A 15 -11.97 -19.95 22.00
N THR A 16 -11.55 -18.79 21.48
CA THR A 16 -11.35 -18.59 20.05
C THR A 16 -10.35 -19.59 19.51
N GLU A 17 -10.75 -20.27 18.43
CA GLU A 17 -9.90 -21.21 17.70
C GLU A 17 -8.97 -20.46 16.73
N GLU A 18 -7.74 -20.95 16.61
CA GLU A 18 -6.83 -20.55 15.54
C GLU A 18 -7.45 -20.83 14.18
N ASN A 19 -7.02 -20.05 13.20
CA ASN A 19 -7.49 -20.22 11.85
C ASN A 19 -6.39 -19.80 10.87
N ILE A 20 -6.76 -19.67 9.61
CA ILE A 20 -5.83 -19.31 8.55
C ILE A 20 -5.18 -17.93 8.77
N HIS A 21 -5.83 -17.04 9.53
CA HIS A 21 -5.40 -15.66 9.81
C HIS A 21 -5.00 -15.40 11.28
N LEU A 22 -5.04 -16.40 12.16
CA LEU A 22 -4.79 -16.22 13.59
C LEU A 22 -4.01 -17.40 14.16
N ASP A 23 -2.92 -17.11 14.86
CA ASP A 23 -2.02 -18.12 15.45
C ASP A 23 -1.56 -17.66 16.85
N TYR A 24 -1.54 -18.58 17.80
CA TYR A 24 -1.16 -18.36 19.19
C TYR A 24 0.18 -19.01 19.49
N LYS A 25 1.04 -18.29 20.21
CA LYS A 25 2.36 -18.79 20.61
C LYS A 25 2.63 -18.38 22.05
N ALA A 26 3.07 -19.32 22.88
CA ALA A 26 3.50 -19.02 24.24
C ALA A 26 4.81 -18.21 24.25
N ALA A 27 5.18 -17.66 25.42
CA ALA A 27 6.37 -16.82 25.56
C ALA A 27 7.68 -17.53 25.15
N ASP A 28 7.78 -18.83 25.40
CA ASP A 28 8.94 -19.66 25.05
C ASP A 28 9.17 -19.75 23.53
N ALA A 29 8.16 -19.42 22.71
CA ALA A 29 8.29 -19.36 21.26
C ALA A 29 9.29 -18.28 20.80
N LEU A 30 9.58 -17.28 21.65
CA LEU A 30 10.54 -16.21 21.38
C LEU A 30 11.90 -16.41 22.06
N GLU A 31 12.17 -17.57 22.66
CA GLU A 31 13.49 -17.89 23.20
C GLU A 31 14.60 -17.67 22.16
N ARG A 32 15.73 -17.12 22.60
CA ARG A 32 16.89 -16.81 21.76
C ARG A 32 17.65 -18.09 21.37
N SER A 33 17.08 -18.87 20.46
CA SER A 33 17.69 -20.06 19.89
C SER A 33 17.50 -20.12 18.37
N ASP A 34 18.40 -20.82 17.69
CA ASP A 34 18.32 -20.99 16.22
C ASP A 34 17.03 -21.71 15.80
N LYS A 35 16.60 -22.70 16.59
CA LYS A 35 15.38 -23.46 16.32
C LYS A 35 14.13 -22.58 16.40
N LYS A 36 14.05 -21.71 17.41
CA LYS A 36 12.92 -20.79 17.60
C LYS A 36 12.95 -19.67 16.56
N THR A 37 14.13 -19.17 16.22
CA THR A 37 14.32 -18.24 15.08
C THR A 37 13.82 -18.84 13.76
N GLN A 38 14.13 -20.11 13.49
CA GLN A 38 13.62 -20.81 12.32
C GLN A 38 12.10 -20.94 12.34
N GLN A 39 11.50 -21.22 13.50
CA GLN A 39 10.04 -21.30 13.65
C GLN A 39 9.36 -19.94 13.42
N ILE A 40 9.90 -18.85 13.99
CA ILE A 40 9.43 -17.47 13.76
C ILE A 40 9.47 -17.15 12.26
N SER A 41 10.61 -17.41 11.61
CA SER A 41 10.80 -17.20 10.17
C SER A 41 9.80 -17.99 9.32
N LYS A 42 9.60 -19.27 9.67
CA LYS A 42 8.64 -20.17 9.02
C LYS A 42 7.21 -19.63 9.11
N ASP A 43 6.74 -19.30 10.31
CA ASP A 43 5.35 -18.91 10.51
C ASP A 43 5.04 -17.55 9.88
N ILE A 44 5.93 -16.56 10.06
CA ILE A 44 5.72 -15.22 9.51
C ILE A 44 5.79 -15.22 7.97
N SER A 45 6.72 -15.97 7.38
CA SER A 45 6.77 -16.11 5.92
C SER A 45 5.53 -16.83 5.37
N ALA A 46 4.99 -17.83 6.10
CA ALA A 46 3.78 -18.52 5.72
C ALA A 46 2.56 -17.58 5.65
N PHE A 47 2.40 -16.71 6.66
CA PHE A 47 1.36 -15.68 6.67
C PHE A 47 1.50 -14.70 5.50
N ALA A 48 2.69 -14.15 5.29
CA ALA A 48 2.95 -13.18 4.22
C ALA A 48 2.70 -13.77 2.82
N ASN A 49 3.07 -15.04 2.59
CA ASN A 49 2.85 -15.74 1.32
C ASN A 49 1.37 -16.10 1.09
N SER A 50 0.58 -16.20 2.16
CA SER A 50 -0.82 -16.57 2.08
C SER A 50 -1.69 -15.33 1.91
N ASP A 51 -2.54 -15.03 2.88
CA ASP A 51 -3.46 -13.90 2.85
C ASP A 51 -3.23 -12.93 4.01
N GLY A 52 -2.06 -13.01 4.65
CA GLY A 52 -1.77 -12.28 5.88
C GLY A 52 -2.54 -12.81 7.09
N GLY A 53 -2.35 -12.15 8.22
CA GLY A 53 -2.95 -12.51 9.50
C GLY A 53 -2.17 -11.97 10.68
N ILE A 54 -2.51 -12.48 11.87
CA ILE A 54 -1.90 -12.08 13.13
C ILE A 54 -1.33 -13.28 13.88
N ILE A 55 -0.14 -13.10 14.43
CA ILE A 55 0.47 -14.03 15.39
C ILE A 55 0.53 -13.33 16.75
N ILE A 56 0.03 -13.98 17.79
CA ILE A 56 0.05 -13.45 19.16
C ILE A 56 1.07 -14.25 19.97
N TYR A 57 2.23 -13.64 20.24
CA TYR A 57 3.25 -14.18 21.12
C TYR A 57 2.98 -13.77 22.57
N GLY A 58 2.99 -14.74 23.47
CA GLY A 58 2.62 -14.59 24.87
C GLY A 58 1.17 -15.01 25.17
N LEU A 59 0.52 -15.72 24.24
CA LEU A 59 -0.79 -16.34 24.45
C LEU A 59 -0.66 -17.83 24.16
N GLN A 60 -0.83 -18.66 25.19
CA GLN A 60 -0.68 -20.10 25.08
C GLN A 60 -2.01 -20.77 24.69
N GLU A 61 -1.90 -21.77 23.82
CA GLU A 61 -2.99 -22.68 23.45
C GLU A 61 -3.39 -23.63 24.60
N ASP A 62 -4.63 -24.13 24.58
CA ASP A 62 -5.13 -25.17 25.50
C ASP A 62 -4.36 -26.48 25.28
N GLU A 63 -3.91 -27.10 26.38
CA GLU A 63 -3.11 -28.32 26.35
C GLU A 63 -3.92 -29.56 25.89
N VAL A 64 -5.24 -29.53 26.07
CA VAL A 64 -6.18 -30.61 25.70
C VAL A 64 -6.80 -30.33 24.34
N ASN A 65 -7.36 -29.13 24.15
CA ASN A 65 -7.96 -28.69 22.89
C ASN A 65 -6.99 -27.77 22.15
N LYS A 66 -5.98 -28.37 21.50
CA LYS A 66 -4.99 -27.62 20.70
C LYS A 66 -5.66 -26.60 19.79
N HIS A 67 -4.97 -25.49 19.51
CA HIS A 67 -5.47 -24.37 18.70
C HIS A 67 -6.54 -23.50 19.37
N VAL A 68 -6.82 -23.65 20.67
CA VAL A 68 -7.76 -22.78 21.41
C VAL A 68 -7.00 -21.85 22.35
N ALA A 69 -7.30 -20.56 22.38
CA ALA A 69 -6.70 -19.65 23.34
C ALA A 69 -7.02 -20.04 24.79
N ALA A 70 -5.99 -20.19 25.64
CA ALA A 70 -6.16 -20.67 27.02
C ALA A 70 -5.66 -19.70 28.09
N LYS A 71 -4.41 -19.23 27.99
CA LYS A 71 -3.84 -18.37 29.04
C LYS A 71 -2.76 -17.44 28.50
N ILE A 72 -2.67 -16.25 29.11
CA ILE A 72 -1.58 -15.32 28.86
C ILE A 72 -0.29 -15.85 29.52
N THR A 73 0.79 -15.90 28.76
CA THR A 73 2.15 -16.15 29.22
C THR A 73 2.95 -14.88 28.91
N PRO A 74 3.06 -13.93 29.85
CA PRO A 74 3.69 -12.64 29.54
C PRO A 74 5.17 -12.78 29.17
N ILE A 75 5.63 -11.90 28.30
CA ILE A 75 7.02 -11.81 27.84
C ILE A 75 7.65 -10.58 28.49
N ASN A 76 8.81 -10.76 29.13
CA ASN A 76 9.56 -9.65 29.68
C ASN A 76 10.20 -8.84 28.54
N ARG A 77 9.73 -7.61 28.31
CA ARG A 77 10.18 -6.76 27.21
C ARG A 77 11.64 -6.30 27.32
N LYS A 78 12.23 -6.36 28.52
CA LYS A 78 13.66 -6.07 28.73
C LYS A 78 14.54 -7.18 28.19
N GLU A 79 14.04 -8.41 28.19
CA GLU A 79 14.76 -9.58 27.65
C GLU A 79 14.49 -9.75 26.16
N ILE A 80 13.22 -9.64 25.76
CA ILE A 80 12.77 -9.80 24.38
C ILE A 80 12.04 -8.51 24.00
N SER A 81 12.76 -7.57 23.40
CA SER A 81 12.17 -6.30 22.98
C SER A 81 11.48 -6.43 21.62
N LYS A 82 10.58 -5.48 21.31
CA LYS A 82 9.96 -5.36 19.99
C LYS A 82 11.00 -5.25 18.88
N GLU A 83 12.02 -4.43 19.09
CA GLU A 83 13.08 -4.15 18.12
C GLU A 83 13.92 -5.40 17.84
N TRP A 84 14.16 -6.23 18.87
CA TRP A 84 14.81 -7.51 18.69
C TRP A 84 13.97 -8.44 17.81
N LEU A 85 12.66 -8.56 18.09
CA LEU A 85 11.76 -9.39 17.28
C LEU A 85 11.72 -8.90 15.83
N GLU A 86 11.62 -7.58 15.64
CA GLU A 86 11.68 -6.95 14.31
C GLU A 86 12.99 -7.28 13.58
N HIS A 87 14.13 -7.20 14.27
CA HIS A 87 15.43 -7.56 13.71
C HIS A 87 15.52 -9.04 13.32
N VAL A 88 14.98 -9.95 14.15
CA VAL A 88 14.92 -11.38 13.85
C VAL A 88 14.10 -11.62 12.58
N ILE A 89 12.94 -10.98 12.45
CA ILE A 89 12.06 -11.11 11.29
C ILE A 89 12.76 -10.60 10.02
N GLN A 90 13.33 -9.39 10.08
CA GLN A 90 14.04 -8.76 8.96
C GLN A 90 15.31 -9.51 8.54
N GLY A 91 15.98 -10.18 9.48
CA GLY A 91 17.21 -10.93 9.25
C GLY A 91 17.01 -12.38 8.78
N SER A 92 15.85 -12.97 9.08
CA SER A 92 15.58 -14.39 8.83
C SER A 92 14.68 -14.68 7.62
N ILE A 93 14.14 -13.65 6.95
CA ILE A 93 13.21 -13.81 5.82
C ILE A 93 13.71 -13.03 4.60
N GLN A 94 13.72 -13.67 3.42
CA GLN A 94 14.18 -13.06 2.16
C GLN A 94 13.22 -13.31 0.98
N PRO A 95 12.88 -12.31 0.15
CA PRO A 95 13.11 -10.88 0.39
C PRO A 95 12.46 -10.42 1.69
N ARG A 96 12.86 -9.25 2.20
CA ARG A 96 12.29 -8.70 3.44
C ARG A 96 10.80 -8.40 3.27
N ILE A 97 10.02 -8.60 4.33
CA ILE A 97 8.61 -8.20 4.36
C ILE A 97 8.56 -6.74 4.77
N ASN A 98 7.94 -5.89 3.94
CA ASN A 98 7.96 -4.43 4.15
C ASN A 98 6.95 -3.94 5.18
N ASP A 99 5.83 -4.65 5.39
CA ASP A 99 4.69 -4.20 6.21
C ASP A 99 4.36 -5.21 7.33
N VAL A 100 5.32 -5.44 8.23
CA VAL A 100 5.10 -6.18 9.48
C VAL A 100 4.97 -5.19 10.62
N LYS A 101 3.84 -5.21 11.34
CA LYS A 101 3.59 -4.30 12.47
C LYS A 101 3.56 -5.09 13.76
N ILE A 102 4.41 -4.71 14.72
CA ILE A 102 4.48 -5.35 16.04
C ILE A 102 3.90 -4.40 17.09
N TYR A 103 2.87 -4.88 17.78
CA TYR A 103 2.16 -4.17 18.85
C TYR A 103 2.45 -4.84 20.20
N PRO A 104 3.21 -4.19 21.10
CA PRO A 104 3.35 -4.64 22.48
C PRO A 104 2.11 -4.27 23.29
N ILE A 105 1.47 -5.27 23.89
CA ILE A 105 0.29 -5.12 24.74
C ILE A 105 0.72 -5.39 26.18
N GLU A 106 0.65 -4.36 27.03
CA GLU A 106 0.95 -4.48 28.45
C GLU A 106 -0.12 -5.34 29.15
N VAL A 107 0.31 -6.22 30.06
CA VAL A 107 -0.56 -7.16 30.75
C VAL A 107 -0.50 -6.89 32.26
N ASN A 108 -1.64 -7.01 32.95
CA ASN A 108 -1.78 -6.84 34.39
C ASN A 108 -1.30 -5.47 34.90
N GLY A 109 -1.30 -4.44 34.04
CA GLY A 109 -0.77 -3.11 34.37
C GLY A 109 0.74 -3.07 34.62
N ASN A 110 1.49 -4.12 34.27
CA ASN A 110 2.94 -4.13 34.33
C ASN A 110 3.53 -3.73 32.97
N ILE A 111 4.28 -2.63 32.94
CA ILE A 111 4.90 -2.11 31.72
C ILE A 111 5.95 -3.03 31.13
N ASP A 112 6.56 -3.91 31.94
CA ASP A 112 7.61 -4.84 31.52
C ASP A 112 7.06 -6.16 30.95
N ASP A 113 5.84 -6.55 31.37
CA ASP A 113 5.20 -7.79 30.96
C ASP A 113 4.27 -7.53 29.78
N VAL A 114 4.64 -8.04 28.61
CA VAL A 114 3.93 -7.76 27.36
C VAL A 114 3.53 -9.02 26.61
N VAL A 115 2.50 -8.89 25.80
CA VAL A 115 2.15 -9.81 24.71
C VAL A 115 2.43 -9.09 23.39
N TYR A 116 3.12 -9.74 22.46
CA TYR A 116 3.38 -9.15 21.15
C TYR A 116 2.35 -9.65 20.13
N VAL A 117 1.53 -8.72 19.63
CA VAL A 117 0.69 -8.98 18.45
C VAL A 117 1.48 -8.56 17.21
N VAL A 118 1.78 -9.53 16.35
CA VAL A 118 2.49 -9.34 15.07
C VAL A 118 1.46 -9.40 13.96
N ASP A 119 1.18 -8.25 13.35
CA ASP A 119 0.26 -8.08 12.22
C ASP A 119 1.05 -8.12 10.91
N ILE A 120 0.66 -9.05 10.05
CA ILE A 120 1.39 -9.43 8.83
C ILE A 120 0.44 -9.24 7.65
N SER A 121 0.70 -8.23 6.83
CA SER A 121 -0.01 -8.02 5.58
C SER A 121 0.33 -9.10 4.55
N LYS A 122 -0.64 -9.43 3.69
CA LYS A 122 -0.41 -10.23 2.49
C LYS A 122 0.66 -9.58 1.62
N SER A 123 1.60 -10.39 1.14
CA SER A 123 2.65 -9.93 0.23
C SER A 123 2.31 -10.13 -1.25
N ASP A 124 2.85 -9.21 -2.06
CA ASP A 124 2.85 -9.25 -3.52
C ASP A 124 3.95 -10.17 -4.10
N THR A 125 4.82 -10.75 -3.26
CA THR A 125 5.91 -11.65 -3.67
C THR A 125 6.06 -12.81 -2.68
N ALA A 126 6.81 -13.83 -3.07
CA ALA A 126 7.10 -14.98 -2.23
C ALA A 126 8.29 -14.70 -1.31
N HIS A 127 8.12 -14.99 -0.03
CA HIS A 127 9.10 -14.84 1.03
C HIS A 127 9.63 -16.21 1.47
N GLN A 128 10.94 -16.35 1.44
CA GLN A 128 11.68 -17.53 1.83
C GLN A 128 12.09 -17.42 3.29
N ALA A 129 11.86 -18.47 4.06
CA ALA A 129 12.33 -18.59 5.44
C ALA A 129 13.84 -18.88 5.50
N ILE A 130 14.42 -18.79 6.70
CA ILE A 130 15.87 -18.94 6.94
C ILE A 130 16.41 -20.31 6.50
N ASP A 131 15.56 -21.32 6.49
CA ASP A 131 15.88 -22.68 6.03
C ASP A 131 15.78 -22.86 4.51
N ARG A 132 15.63 -21.76 3.77
CA ARG A 132 15.55 -21.68 2.31
C ARG A 132 14.30 -22.34 1.72
N LYS A 133 13.24 -22.49 2.50
CA LYS A 133 11.94 -22.97 2.01
C LYS A 133 10.91 -21.84 1.97
N TYR A 134 9.96 -21.98 1.05
CA TYR A 134 8.77 -21.14 1.02
C TYR A 134 7.65 -21.87 1.72
N TYR A 135 6.95 -21.20 2.63
CA TYR A 135 5.84 -21.76 3.38
C TYR A 135 4.53 -21.04 3.04
N LYS A 136 3.41 -21.76 3.18
CA LYS A 136 2.05 -21.24 3.11
C LYS A 136 1.25 -21.67 4.33
N ARG A 137 0.16 -20.97 4.61
CA ARG A 137 -0.84 -21.38 5.60
C ARG A 137 -1.73 -22.46 4.99
N PHE A 138 -1.89 -23.55 5.72
CA PHE A 138 -2.87 -24.60 5.47
C PHE A 138 -3.65 -24.79 6.78
N ASN A 139 -4.79 -24.11 6.87
CA ASN A 139 -5.53 -23.93 8.13
C ASN A 139 -4.62 -23.32 9.22
N PHE A 140 -4.42 -24.02 10.33
CA PHE A 140 -3.57 -23.62 11.45
C PHE A 140 -2.09 -24.01 11.28
N ASN A 141 -1.71 -24.67 10.17
CA ASN A 141 -0.35 -25.13 9.95
C ASN A 141 0.40 -24.31 8.90
N SER A 142 1.72 -24.22 9.07
CA SER A 142 2.66 -23.70 8.07
C SER A 142 3.28 -24.87 7.28
N GLU A 143 2.89 -25.03 6.01
CA GLU A 143 3.33 -26.12 5.11
C GLU A 143 4.27 -25.63 4.00
N PRO A 144 5.26 -26.43 3.57
CA PRO A 144 6.10 -26.09 2.41
C PRO A 144 5.27 -25.93 1.14
N MET A 145 5.60 -24.93 0.35
CA MET A 145 4.96 -24.66 -0.93
C MET A 145 5.50 -25.54 -2.06
N TYR A 146 4.63 -25.90 -3.00
CA TYR A 146 5.02 -26.49 -4.27
C TYR A 146 5.53 -25.43 -5.27
N ASP A 147 6.31 -25.85 -6.26
CA ASP A 147 6.86 -24.96 -7.30
C ASP A 147 5.80 -24.10 -7.99
N TYR A 148 4.65 -24.68 -8.36
CA TYR A 148 3.58 -23.94 -9.04
C TYR A 148 2.97 -22.85 -8.14
N GLU A 149 2.91 -23.08 -6.83
CA GLU A 149 2.40 -22.10 -5.86
C GLU A 149 3.37 -20.95 -5.72
N ILE A 150 4.67 -21.23 -5.64
CA ILE A 150 5.71 -20.20 -5.56
C ILE A 150 5.68 -19.33 -6.82
N ARG A 151 5.58 -19.95 -8.00
CA ARG A 151 5.46 -19.22 -9.28
C ARG A 151 4.22 -18.36 -9.33
N ASP A 152 3.09 -18.83 -8.82
CA ASP A 152 1.88 -18.02 -8.77
C ASP A 152 2.05 -16.78 -7.88
N ILE A 153 2.62 -16.94 -6.69
CA ILE A 153 2.92 -15.80 -5.80
C ILE A 153 3.90 -14.82 -6.42
N LEU A 154 5.01 -15.31 -6.98
CA LEU A 154 6.02 -14.43 -7.61
C LEU A 154 5.44 -13.66 -8.79
N ASN A 155 4.39 -14.18 -9.42
CA ASN A 155 3.65 -13.51 -10.46
C ASN A 155 2.49 -12.65 -9.93
N ARG A 156 2.29 -12.41 -8.62
CA ARG A 156 1.20 -11.56 -8.09
C ARG A 156 1.37 -10.09 -8.42
N ALA A 157 2.60 -9.59 -8.49
CA ALA A 157 2.90 -8.23 -8.99
C ALA A 157 2.72 -8.17 -10.52
N LYS A 158 1.48 -8.33 -11.02
CA LYS A 158 1.16 -8.29 -12.47
C LYS A 158 0.94 -6.89 -13.00
N HIS A 159 0.63 -5.95 -12.11
CA HIS A 159 0.05 -4.68 -12.50
C HIS A 159 0.79 -3.51 -11.86
N PRO A 160 1.01 -2.42 -12.60
CA PRO A 160 1.58 -1.21 -12.05
C PRO A 160 0.65 -0.63 -10.97
N LYS A 161 1.26 -0.09 -9.90
CA LYS A 161 0.53 0.66 -8.86
C LYS A 161 0.78 2.15 -9.09
N ILE A 162 -0.23 2.84 -9.61
CA ILE A 162 -0.13 4.27 -9.96
C ILE A 162 -0.90 5.12 -8.95
N GLU A 163 -0.22 6.10 -8.39
CA GLU A 163 -0.80 7.18 -7.60
C GLU A 163 -0.81 8.47 -8.41
N LEU A 164 -1.83 9.32 -8.21
CA LEU A 164 -1.91 10.63 -8.84
C LEU A 164 -1.47 11.73 -7.87
N GLU A 165 -0.68 12.66 -8.38
CA GLU A 165 -0.30 13.89 -7.70
C GLU A 165 -0.75 15.08 -8.55
N PHE A 166 -1.21 16.15 -7.89
CA PHE A 166 -1.76 17.33 -8.54
C PHE A 166 -0.99 18.58 -8.12
N GLU A 167 -0.68 19.45 -9.07
CA GLU A 167 -0.08 20.76 -8.83
C GLU A 167 -0.82 21.81 -9.64
N ILE A 168 -0.75 23.07 -9.20
CA ILE A 168 -1.30 24.21 -9.93
C ILE A 168 -0.17 25.08 -10.44
N SER A 169 -0.15 25.33 -11.75
CA SER A 169 0.67 26.40 -12.33
C SER A 169 -0.16 27.68 -12.40
N ARG A 170 0.36 28.79 -11.88
CA ARG A 170 -0.21 30.12 -12.03
C ARG A 170 0.54 30.86 -13.13
N GLU A 171 -0.20 31.37 -14.10
CA GLU A 171 0.31 32.32 -15.08
C GLU A 171 -0.13 33.73 -14.63
N PRO A 172 0.83 34.61 -14.27
CA PRO A 172 0.50 35.96 -13.89
C PRO A 172 0.00 36.74 -15.10
N GLN A 173 -1.22 37.28 -15.00
CA GLN A 173 -1.79 38.22 -15.96
C GLN A 173 -2.26 39.46 -15.17
N ASP A 174 -2.14 40.65 -15.76
CA ASP A 174 -2.28 41.94 -15.05
C ASP A 174 -3.60 42.11 -14.29
N GLU A 175 -4.69 41.50 -14.77
CA GLU A 175 -6.03 41.67 -14.18
C GLU A 175 -6.66 40.36 -13.66
N TYR A 176 -6.39 39.22 -14.31
CA TYR A 176 -6.97 37.92 -13.96
C TYR A 176 -5.96 36.77 -14.14
N PRO A 177 -5.26 36.33 -13.08
CA PRO A 177 -4.30 35.23 -13.21
C PRO A 177 -5.00 33.92 -13.59
N LYS A 178 -4.38 33.16 -14.50
CA LYS A 178 -4.86 31.84 -14.91
C LYS A 178 -4.21 30.75 -14.07
N TYR A 179 -4.99 29.73 -13.72
CA TYR A 179 -4.54 28.60 -12.89
C TYR A 179 -4.71 27.29 -13.66
N TYR A 180 -3.60 26.64 -14.03
CA TYR A 180 -3.60 25.40 -14.80
C TYR A 180 -3.41 24.19 -13.88
N LEU A 181 -4.21 23.15 -14.11
CA LEU A 181 -4.05 21.88 -13.41
C LEU A 181 -2.96 21.03 -14.06
N ASN A 182 -1.89 20.75 -13.32
CA ASN A 182 -0.89 19.76 -13.70
C ASN A 182 -1.20 18.43 -13.00
N VAL A 183 -1.25 17.35 -13.78
CA VAL A 183 -1.50 16.00 -13.28
C VAL A 183 -0.22 15.19 -13.46
N TYR A 184 0.21 14.53 -12.39
CA TYR A 184 1.37 13.65 -12.40
C TYR A 184 0.94 12.26 -11.99
N ALA A 185 1.48 11.26 -12.69
CA ALA A 185 1.41 9.87 -12.29
C ALA A 185 2.72 9.46 -11.62
N LYS A 186 2.62 8.77 -10.50
CA LYS A 186 3.74 8.19 -9.77
C LYS A 186 3.57 6.69 -9.68
N ASN A 187 4.58 5.95 -10.11
CA ASN A 187 4.56 4.50 -10.00
C ASN A 187 5.16 4.10 -8.65
N VAL A 188 4.29 3.77 -7.70
CA VAL A 188 4.68 3.28 -6.37
C VAL A 188 4.87 1.75 -6.34
N GLY A 189 4.52 1.07 -7.44
CA GLY A 189 4.72 -0.36 -7.61
C GLY A 189 6.11 -0.74 -8.10
N VAL A 190 6.30 -2.04 -8.29
CA VAL A 190 7.54 -2.64 -8.84
C VAL A 190 7.42 -3.01 -10.31
N VAL A 191 6.23 -2.84 -10.90
CA VAL A 191 5.92 -3.18 -12.30
C VAL A 191 5.92 -1.90 -13.13
N LEU A 192 6.58 -1.93 -14.29
CA LEU A 192 6.51 -0.86 -15.30
C LEU A 192 5.06 -0.59 -15.72
N ALA A 193 4.66 0.67 -15.82
CA ALA A 193 3.41 1.05 -16.47
C ALA A 193 3.67 1.53 -17.90
N LYS A 194 3.08 0.88 -18.92
CA LYS A 194 3.24 1.29 -20.32
C LYS A 194 2.18 2.30 -20.74
N TYR A 195 0.92 2.03 -20.42
CA TYR A 195 -0.23 2.85 -20.76
C TYR A 195 -0.89 3.38 -19.49
N ILE A 196 -0.97 4.69 -19.35
CA ILE A 196 -1.65 5.36 -18.24
C ILE A 196 -2.71 6.28 -18.83
N HIS A 197 -3.96 6.10 -18.40
CA HIS A 197 -5.07 6.96 -18.77
C HIS A 197 -5.84 7.38 -17.51
N CYS A 198 -5.90 8.68 -17.29
CA CYS A 198 -6.59 9.29 -16.16
C CYS A 198 -7.78 10.11 -16.64
N ILE A 199 -8.92 9.88 -16.00
CA ILE A 199 -10.15 10.64 -16.20
C ILE A 199 -10.36 11.52 -14.98
N LEU A 200 -10.50 12.82 -15.18
CA LEU A 200 -10.86 13.80 -14.16
C LEU A 200 -12.30 14.25 -14.37
N ASN A 201 -13.07 14.34 -13.29
CA ASN A 201 -14.36 15.01 -13.26
C ASN A 201 -14.20 16.30 -12.45
N VAL A 202 -14.16 17.42 -13.18
CA VAL A 202 -13.87 18.75 -12.63
C VAL A 202 -15.18 19.53 -12.52
N PRO A 203 -15.51 20.14 -11.36
CA PRO A 203 -16.70 20.98 -11.24
C PRO A 203 -16.64 22.17 -12.19
N THR A 204 -17.69 22.37 -12.96
CA THR A 204 -17.80 23.44 -13.97
C THR A 204 -17.67 24.83 -13.32
N ASP A 205 -18.28 25.04 -12.15
CA ASP A 205 -18.17 26.29 -11.36
C ASP A 205 -16.74 26.63 -10.90
N SER A 206 -15.77 25.73 -11.07
CA SER A 206 -14.36 25.96 -10.76
C SER A 206 -13.55 26.46 -11.95
N LEU A 207 -14.08 26.30 -13.17
CA LEU A 207 -13.41 26.65 -14.42
C LEU A 207 -13.48 28.16 -14.71
N LEU A 208 -12.53 28.65 -15.51
CA LEU A 208 -12.47 30.05 -15.93
C LEU A 208 -13.47 30.34 -17.07
N ASP A 209 -13.53 29.47 -18.08
CA ASP A 209 -14.34 29.63 -19.28
C ASP A 209 -15.26 28.40 -19.45
N ASP A 210 -16.43 28.40 -18.79
CA ASP A 210 -17.45 27.39 -19.05
C ASP A 210 -18.76 28.05 -19.51
N ASP A 211 -19.04 27.91 -20.81
CA ASP A 211 -20.26 28.41 -21.45
C ASP A 211 -21.47 27.47 -21.24
N ASP A 212 -21.27 26.25 -20.71
CA ASP A 212 -22.32 25.24 -20.56
C ASP A 212 -22.92 25.21 -19.14
N LEU A 213 -23.82 26.16 -18.88
CA LEU A 213 -24.54 26.36 -17.60
C LEU A 213 -25.34 25.13 -17.09
N PHE A 214 -25.52 24.08 -17.90
CA PHE A 214 -26.29 22.89 -17.53
C PHE A 214 -25.44 21.72 -17.01
N ARG A 215 -24.13 21.69 -17.32
CA ARG A 215 -23.24 20.62 -16.84
C ARG A 215 -22.72 20.96 -15.44
N LYS A 216 -22.80 19.99 -14.53
CA LYS A 216 -22.23 20.11 -13.17
C LYS A 216 -20.74 19.75 -13.11
N THR A 217 -20.28 18.91 -14.04
CA THR A 217 -18.89 18.47 -14.11
C THR A 217 -18.41 18.38 -15.56
N TRP A 218 -17.22 18.90 -15.81
CA TRP A 218 -16.46 18.73 -17.03
C TRP A 218 -15.54 17.51 -16.91
N LYS A 219 -15.61 16.61 -17.90
CA LYS A 219 -14.79 15.39 -17.92
C LYS A 219 -13.56 15.63 -18.78
N VAL A 220 -12.39 15.46 -18.19
CA VAL A 220 -11.09 15.62 -18.84
C VAL A 220 -10.34 14.30 -18.84
N SER A 221 -9.65 14.00 -19.93
CA SER A 221 -8.80 12.82 -20.03
C SER A 221 -7.34 13.26 -20.22
N VAL A 222 -6.45 12.70 -19.42
CA VAL A 222 -4.99 12.91 -19.53
C VAL A 222 -4.26 11.58 -19.55
N GLU A 223 -3.18 11.53 -20.31
CA GLU A 223 -2.48 10.29 -20.65
C GLU A 223 -0.96 10.43 -20.50
N ASN A 224 -0.23 9.32 -20.46
CA ASN A 224 1.24 9.36 -20.55
C ASN A 224 1.76 9.42 -21.99
N THR A 225 0.99 10.02 -22.90
CA THR A 225 1.37 10.18 -24.30
C THR A 225 2.03 11.54 -24.55
N PHE A 226 3.00 11.56 -25.45
CA PHE A 226 3.67 12.76 -25.92
C PHE A 226 3.82 12.71 -27.45
N GLN A 227 4.05 13.88 -28.04
CA GLN A 227 4.33 14.04 -29.46
C GLN A 227 5.56 14.93 -29.63
N ASP A 228 6.46 14.49 -30.49
CA ASP A 228 7.62 15.28 -30.88
C ASP A 228 7.19 16.33 -31.90
N LEU A 229 7.74 17.55 -31.77
CA LEU A 229 7.63 18.58 -32.79
C LEU A 229 8.49 18.17 -34.00
N THR A 230 7.87 17.90 -35.14
CA THR A 230 8.57 17.45 -36.36
C THR A 230 8.99 18.60 -37.25
N ALA A 231 8.17 19.66 -37.32
CA ALA A 231 8.50 20.86 -38.08
C ALA A 231 7.82 22.11 -37.51
N ARG A 232 8.47 23.26 -37.69
CA ARG A 232 7.83 24.57 -37.54
C ARG A 232 7.57 25.12 -38.93
N THR A 233 6.30 25.34 -39.27
CA THR A 233 5.87 25.91 -40.53
C THR A 233 5.46 27.37 -40.34
N LEU A 234 5.27 28.09 -41.45
CA LEU A 234 4.74 29.46 -41.43
C LEU A 234 3.32 29.55 -40.82
N THR A 235 2.56 28.45 -40.85
CA THR A 235 1.16 28.39 -40.41
C THR A 235 0.96 27.63 -39.09
N GLY A 236 2.02 27.12 -38.47
CA GLY A 236 1.91 26.40 -37.19
C GLY A 236 2.99 25.36 -36.95
N MET A 237 2.74 24.52 -35.95
CA MET A 237 3.62 23.43 -35.53
C MET A 237 3.08 22.10 -36.06
N GLU A 238 3.94 21.28 -36.66
CA GLU A 238 3.62 19.90 -37.04
C GLU A 238 4.18 18.93 -36.00
N TYR A 239 3.38 17.90 -35.69
CA TYR A 239 3.69 16.93 -34.65
C TYR A 239 3.75 15.51 -35.23
N GLY A 240 4.67 14.71 -34.70
CA GLY A 240 4.78 13.29 -35.00
C GLY A 240 3.64 12.46 -34.41
N PRO A 241 3.63 11.14 -34.67
CA PRO A 241 2.63 10.24 -34.07
C PRO A 241 2.75 10.23 -32.54
N LYS A 242 1.61 10.09 -31.85
CA LYS A 242 1.59 9.93 -30.39
C LYS A 242 2.38 8.68 -29.98
N ARG A 243 3.25 8.85 -28.98
CA ARG A 243 3.99 7.75 -28.34
C ARG A 243 3.73 7.80 -26.84
N TYR A 244 3.67 6.64 -26.21
CA TYR A 244 3.61 6.57 -24.76
C TYR A 244 5.02 6.70 -24.16
N GLN A 245 5.12 7.35 -23.01
CA GLN A 245 6.31 7.35 -22.18
C GLN A 245 6.07 6.40 -21.01
N PRO A 246 6.66 5.18 -21.04
CA PRO A 246 6.50 4.23 -19.95
C PRO A 246 6.98 4.80 -18.62
N LEU A 247 6.24 4.54 -17.55
CA LEU A 247 6.57 4.98 -16.21
C LEU A 247 7.23 3.84 -15.41
N LEU A 248 8.54 3.99 -15.20
CA LEU A 248 9.33 3.03 -14.43
C LEU A 248 8.98 3.04 -12.94
N PRO A 249 9.25 1.93 -12.21
CA PRO A 249 9.09 1.87 -10.76
C PRO A 249 9.75 3.03 -10.03
N LYS A 250 9.08 3.58 -9.02
CA LYS A 250 9.53 4.70 -8.18
C LYS A 250 9.75 6.03 -8.93
N MET A 251 9.39 6.12 -10.21
CA MET A 251 9.45 7.35 -10.98
C MET A 251 8.11 8.09 -10.98
N ARG A 252 8.20 9.38 -11.32
CA ARG A 252 7.09 10.31 -11.51
C ARG A 252 7.13 10.87 -12.92
N LEU A 253 5.96 11.04 -13.55
CA LEU A 253 5.81 11.61 -14.87
C LEU A 253 4.63 12.58 -14.90
N LYS A 254 4.82 13.74 -15.53
CA LYS A 254 3.73 14.66 -15.85
C LYS A 254 2.91 14.08 -17.00
N LEU A 255 1.61 13.91 -16.80
CA LEU A 255 0.70 13.47 -17.86
C LEU A 255 0.47 14.60 -18.88
N SER A 256 -0.17 14.26 -20.00
CA SER A 256 -0.53 15.21 -21.05
C SER A 256 -1.27 16.42 -20.49
N HIS A 257 -1.17 17.55 -21.19
CA HIS A 257 -1.79 18.80 -20.77
C HIS A 257 -3.29 18.60 -20.52
N SER A 258 -3.79 19.01 -19.36
CA SER A 258 -5.16 18.73 -18.93
C SER A 258 -6.21 19.67 -19.52
N GLU A 259 -5.80 20.73 -20.24
CA GLU A 259 -6.68 21.82 -20.74
C GLU A 259 -7.53 22.51 -19.65
N VAL A 260 -7.40 22.12 -18.39
CA VAL A 260 -8.18 22.67 -17.27
C VAL A 260 -7.57 23.99 -16.83
N VAL A 261 -8.36 25.04 -16.99
CA VAL A 261 -8.05 26.39 -16.48
C VAL A 261 -9.09 26.77 -15.43
N PHE A 262 -8.60 27.04 -14.23
CA PHE A 262 -9.41 27.36 -13.06
C PHE A 262 -9.60 28.86 -12.86
N ASN A 263 -10.76 29.25 -12.34
CA ASN A 263 -11.02 30.60 -11.85
C ASN A 263 -10.41 30.84 -10.46
N LYS A 264 -10.35 32.09 -9.99
CA LYS A 264 -9.76 32.47 -8.69
C LYS A 264 -10.37 31.77 -7.45
N HIS A 265 -11.57 31.22 -7.55
CA HIS A 265 -12.29 30.58 -6.45
C HIS A 265 -12.15 29.04 -6.44
N PHE A 266 -11.33 28.46 -7.32
CA PHE A 266 -11.20 27.01 -7.49
C PHE A 266 -10.87 26.24 -6.20
N LYS A 267 -10.17 26.88 -5.25
CA LYS A 267 -9.76 26.27 -3.97
C LYS A 267 -10.92 25.74 -3.13
N LYS A 268 -12.17 26.16 -3.35
CA LYS A 268 -13.32 25.65 -2.59
C LYS A 268 -13.83 24.28 -3.08
N TYR A 269 -13.37 23.82 -4.24
CA TYR A 269 -13.89 22.61 -4.88
C TYR A 269 -12.98 21.40 -4.68
N LYS A 270 -13.49 20.25 -5.10
CA LYS A 270 -12.76 18.99 -5.24
C LYS A 270 -12.87 18.49 -6.67
N ILE A 271 -11.90 17.69 -7.09
CA ILE A 271 -11.96 16.92 -8.33
C ILE A 271 -12.05 15.44 -7.99
N ALA A 272 -12.92 14.72 -8.67
CA ALA A 272 -12.94 13.26 -8.64
C ALA A 272 -12.12 12.74 -9.81
N TRP A 273 -11.42 11.63 -9.62
CA TRP A 273 -10.53 11.08 -10.64
C TRP A 273 -10.56 9.56 -10.64
N THR A 274 -10.25 8.99 -11.80
CA THR A 274 -10.01 7.57 -12.00
C THR A 274 -8.74 7.41 -12.83
N VAL A 275 -7.81 6.57 -12.39
CA VAL A 275 -6.59 6.21 -13.13
C VAL A 275 -6.63 4.74 -13.53
N ASN A 276 -6.32 4.49 -14.79
CA ASN A 276 -6.16 3.17 -15.38
C ASN A 276 -4.70 3.01 -15.80
N ALA A 277 -4.12 1.83 -15.54
CA ALA A 277 -2.74 1.55 -15.91
C ALA A 277 -2.59 0.11 -16.43
N ASP A 278 -2.30 -0.04 -17.72
CA ASP A 278 -2.24 -1.34 -18.41
C ASP A 278 -3.46 -2.24 -18.08
N ASN A 279 -3.21 -3.41 -17.48
CA ASN A 279 -4.24 -4.39 -17.08
C ASN A 279 -4.60 -4.28 -15.59
N ALA A 280 -4.14 -3.24 -14.88
CA ALA A 280 -4.49 -3.01 -13.48
C ALA A 280 -5.98 -2.70 -13.31
N GLU A 281 -6.55 -3.06 -12.16
CA GLU A 281 -7.88 -2.55 -11.80
C GLU A 281 -7.85 -1.01 -11.67
N PRO A 282 -8.91 -0.30 -12.12
CA PRO A 282 -8.95 1.15 -12.03
C PRO A 282 -8.98 1.62 -10.58
N ILE A 283 -8.14 2.60 -10.26
CA ILE A 283 -8.13 3.25 -8.94
C ILE A 283 -8.86 4.58 -9.06
N SER A 284 -9.80 4.85 -8.15
CA SER A 284 -10.55 6.12 -8.12
C SER A 284 -10.40 6.84 -6.79
N GLY A 285 -10.51 8.15 -6.81
CA GLY A 285 -10.40 8.97 -5.61
C GLY A 285 -10.93 10.39 -5.80
N GLU A 286 -10.87 11.16 -4.72
CA GLU A 286 -11.18 12.60 -4.71
C GLU A 286 -10.01 13.39 -4.14
N THR A 287 -9.74 14.55 -4.75
CA THR A 287 -8.72 15.48 -4.28
C THR A 287 -9.32 16.86 -4.09
N ARG A 288 -9.13 17.45 -2.89
CA ARG A 288 -9.51 18.84 -2.63
C ARG A 288 -8.52 19.76 -3.33
N LEU A 289 -9.02 20.77 -4.06
CA LEU A 289 -8.14 21.76 -4.70
C LEU A 289 -7.51 22.72 -3.67
N LYS A 290 -8.09 22.81 -2.47
CA LYS A 290 -7.49 23.51 -1.34
C LYS A 290 -6.22 22.79 -0.88
N GLY A 291 -5.10 23.52 -0.85
CA GLY A 291 -3.83 23.02 -0.31
C GLY A 291 -2.91 22.34 -1.33
N LEU A 292 -3.32 22.28 -2.60
CA LEU A 292 -2.41 21.86 -3.67
C LEU A 292 -1.24 22.86 -3.81
N PRO A 293 -0.01 22.38 -4.10
CA PRO A 293 1.13 23.24 -4.41
C PRO A 293 0.80 24.17 -5.58
N VAL A 294 1.16 25.46 -5.45
CA VAL A 294 1.00 26.47 -6.51
C VAL A 294 2.37 27.00 -6.88
N TYR A 295 2.70 26.94 -8.16
CA TYR A 295 3.96 27.44 -8.72
C TYR A 295 3.69 28.55 -9.73
N ASP A 296 4.54 29.55 -9.78
CA ASP A 296 4.48 30.58 -10.82
C ASP A 296 5.19 30.09 -12.07
N ASN A 297 4.51 30.10 -13.20
CA ASN A 297 5.18 29.97 -14.50
C ASN A 297 5.96 31.27 -14.72
N ILE A 298 7.29 31.16 -14.75
CA ILE A 298 8.21 32.25 -15.11
C ILE A 298 8.29 32.37 -16.63
#